data_AF-A0A524JY63-F1
#
_entry.id   AF-A0A524JY63-F1
#
_cell.length_a   1.000
_cell.length_b   1.000
_cell.length_c   1.000
_cell.angle_alpha   90.00
_cell.angle_beta   90.00
_cell.angle_gamma   90.00
#
_symmetry.space_group_name_H-M   'P 1'
#
loop_
_entity.id
_entity.type
_entity.pdbx_description
1 polymer ?
#
loop_
_entity_poly.entity_id
_entity_poly.type
_entity_poly.pdbx_seq_one_letter_code
_entity_poly.pdbx_strand_id
1 'polypeptide(L)'
;MSIKPGIFLPELLRHLFKKPVTVKYPFEKDPVPKDFRGNVVFDPPKCIGCMICVNDCPAEAIDIIRVSETEKKFKMILHNDRCIHCAQCVDSCPTKTYHMDGEFETAVLNRHQLKIEYK
;
A
#
# COMPACT_ATOMS: atom_id res chain seq x y z
N MET A 1 -14.39 -42.22 2.57
CA MET A 1 -15.49 -41.24 2.49
C MET A 1 -15.96 -41.21 1.04
N SER A 2 -17.08 -41.85 0.71
CA SER A 2 -17.54 -41.99 -0.68
C SER A 2 -18.38 -40.75 -1.04
N ILE A 3 -17.81 -39.85 -1.83
CA ILE A 3 -18.53 -38.67 -2.34
C ILE A 3 -19.50 -39.18 -3.40
N LYS A 4 -20.81 -39.15 -3.10
CA LYS A 4 -21.85 -39.42 -4.11
C LYS A 4 -21.99 -38.17 -4.99
N PRO A 5 -21.55 -38.19 -6.25
CA PRO A 5 -21.47 -36.98 -7.09
C PRO A 5 -22.84 -36.32 -7.35
N GLY A 6 -23.94 -37.08 -7.23
CA GLY A 6 -25.30 -36.58 -7.45
C GLY A 6 -25.81 -35.56 -6.42
N ILE A 7 -25.18 -35.43 -5.25
CA ILE A 7 -25.62 -34.47 -4.21
C ILE A 7 -25.40 -33.01 -4.67
N PHE A 8 -24.38 -32.76 -5.49
CA PHE A 8 -24.04 -31.40 -5.96
C PHE A 8 -24.73 -31.01 -7.28
N LEU A 9 -25.43 -31.94 -7.94
CA LEU A 9 -26.08 -31.69 -9.22
C LEU A 9 -27.13 -30.55 -9.19
N PRO A 10 -27.99 -30.44 -8.15
CA PRO A 10 -28.93 -29.32 -8.06
C PRO A 10 -28.23 -27.96 -7.94
N GLU A 11 -27.10 -27.92 -7.22
CA GLU A 11 -26.33 -26.70 -7.01
C GLU A 11 -25.59 -26.27 -8.29
N LEU A 12 -25.08 -27.25 -9.05
CA LEU A 12 -24.50 -27.02 -10.37
C LEU A 12 -25.53 -26.41 -11.33
N LEU A 13 -26.72 -27.02 -11.41
CA LEU A 13 -27.80 -26.52 -12.27
C LEU A 13 -28.24 -25.10 -11.86
N ARG A 14 -28.28 -24.80 -10.56
CA ARG A 14 -28.59 -23.46 -10.03
C ARG A 14 -27.56 -22.39 -10.44
N HIS A 15 -26.28 -22.77 -10.56
CA HIS A 15 -25.20 -21.83 -10.87
C HIS A 15 -24.89 -21.72 -12.36
N LEU A 16 -25.24 -22.74 -13.17
CA LEU A 16 -25.02 -22.74 -14.62
C LEU A 16 -25.67 -21.54 -15.33
N PHE A 17 -26.81 -21.07 -14.83
CA PHE A 17 -27.56 -19.95 -15.42
C PHE A 17 -27.26 -18.58 -14.79
N LYS A 18 -26.37 -18.50 -13.79
CA LYS A 18 -25.97 -17.21 -13.19
C LYS A 18 -24.82 -16.60 -14.00
N LYS A 19 -24.81 -15.27 -14.09
CA LYS A 19 -23.67 -14.55 -14.68
C LYS A 19 -22.41 -14.72 -13.82
N PRO A 20 -21.22 -14.79 -14.43
CA PRO A 20 -19.97 -14.86 -13.68
C PRO A 20 -19.76 -13.58 -12.87
N VAL A 21 -19.29 -13.72 -11.64
CA VAL A 21 -18.96 -12.61 -10.73
C VAL A 21 -17.58 -12.01 -11.04
N THR A 22 -16.81 -12.63 -11.94
CA THR A 22 -15.44 -12.23 -12.28
C THR A 22 -15.37 -10.85 -12.93
N VAL A 23 -14.38 -10.06 -12.54
CA VAL A 23 -14.02 -8.78 -13.17
C VAL A 23 -12.92 -9.02 -14.20
N LYS A 24 -13.00 -8.36 -15.36
CA LYS A 24 -12.03 -8.51 -16.46
C LYS A 24 -10.81 -7.62 -16.26
N TYR A 25 -10.01 -7.90 -15.25
CA TYR A 25 -8.71 -7.25 -15.07
C TYR A 25 -7.76 -7.62 -16.24
N PRO A 26 -6.99 -6.67 -16.83
CA PRO A 26 -6.78 -5.28 -16.44
C PRO A 26 -7.71 -4.24 -17.12
N PHE A 27 -8.66 -4.67 -17.95
CA PHE A 27 -9.51 -3.77 -18.75
C PHE A 27 -10.60 -3.09 -17.93
N GLU A 28 -11.14 -3.80 -16.94
CA GLU A 28 -12.09 -3.30 -15.96
C GLU A 28 -11.43 -3.40 -14.58
N LYS A 29 -11.32 -2.27 -13.87
CA LYS A 29 -10.77 -2.20 -12.51
C LYS A 29 -11.89 -1.93 -11.52
N ASP A 30 -11.87 -2.63 -10.39
CA ASP A 30 -12.79 -2.35 -9.29
C ASP A 30 -12.43 -1.02 -8.61
N PRO A 31 -13.43 -0.28 -8.12
CA PRO A 31 -13.19 0.96 -7.41
C PRO A 31 -12.45 0.69 -6.10
N VAL A 32 -11.32 1.38 -5.92
CA VAL A 32 -10.54 1.30 -4.68
C VAL A 32 -11.28 2.06 -3.56
N PRO A 33 -11.46 1.46 -2.37
CA PRO A 33 -12.06 2.15 -1.23
C PRO A 33 -11.27 3.40 -0.83
N LYS A 34 -11.95 4.40 -0.23
CA LYS A 34 -11.29 5.66 0.19
C LYS A 34 -10.20 5.46 1.24
N ASP A 35 -10.39 4.51 2.15
CA ASP A 35 -9.46 4.22 3.25
C ASP A 35 -8.47 3.09 2.90
N PHE A 36 -8.30 2.83 1.60
CA PHE A 36 -7.35 1.84 1.13
C PHE A 36 -5.92 2.24 1.49
N ARG A 37 -5.11 1.24 1.86
CA ARG A 37 -3.73 1.41 2.27
C ARG A 37 -2.80 0.99 1.13
N GLY A 38 -2.73 1.82 0.08
CA GLY A 38 -1.80 1.65 -1.04
C GLY A 38 -0.38 2.09 -0.70
N ASN A 39 0.26 2.85 -1.57
CA ASN A 39 1.59 3.38 -1.28
C ASN A 39 1.57 4.52 -0.28
N VAL A 40 2.68 4.65 0.43
CA VAL A 40 2.91 5.77 1.34
C VAL A 40 3.42 6.95 0.51
N VAL A 41 2.66 8.04 0.49
CA VAL A 41 3.06 9.30 -0.14
C VAL A 41 3.47 10.30 0.94
N PHE A 42 4.58 11.00 0.71
CA PHE A 42 5.18 11.95 1.63
C PHE A 42 5.28 13.35 1.03
N ASP A 43 4.97 14.37 1.84
CA ASP A 43 4.99 15.79 1.47
C ASP A 43 6.14 16.55 2.22
N PRO A 44 7.37 16.59 1.67
CA PRO A 44 8.56 17.10 2.36
C PRO A 44 8.41 18.49 3.00
N PRO A 45 7.77 19.49 2.36
CA PRO A 45 7.52 20.80 2.96
C PRO A 45 6.80 20.80 4.32
N LYS A 46 5.96 19.78 4.61
CA LYS A 46 5.24 19.68 5.89
C LYS A 46 6.05 18.98 6.98
N CYS A 47 7.17 18.34 6.63
CA CYS A 47 7.97 17.56 7.56
C CYS A 47 8.80 18.47 8.48
N ILE A 48 8.74 18.20 9.79
CA ILE A 48 9.56 18.89 10.80
C ILE A 48 10.76 18.07 11.29
N GLY A 49 10.96 16.87 10.75
CA GLY A 49 12.08 16.00 11.11
C GLY A 49 12.04 15.45 12.54
N CYS A 50 10.85 15.18 13.07
CA CYS A 50 10.65 14.65 14.44
C CYS A 50 11.04 13.17 14.61
N MET A 51 11.26 12.43 13.52
CA MET A 51 11.67 11.02 13.49
C MET A 51 10.68 10.02 14.14
N ILE A 52 9.48 10.44 14.54
CA ILE A 52 8.45 9.55 15.13
C ILE A 52 8.11 8.41 14.16
N CYS A 53 7.91 8.71 12.87
CA CYS A 53 7.58 7.71 11.86
C CYS A 53 8.68 6.66 11.63
N VAL A 54 9.95 7.00 11.88
CA VAL A 54 11.07 6.04 11.78
C VAL A 54 11.00 5.06 12.95
N ASN A 55 10.78 5.57 14.17
CA ASN A 55 10.69 4.75 15.38
C ASN A 55 9.40 3.91 15.44
N ASP A 56 8.32 4.41 14.87
CA ASP A 56 7.00 3.76 14.89
C ASP A 56 6.84 2.72 13.76
N CYS A 57 7.74 2.70 12.78
CA CYS A 57 7.68 1.75 11.67
C CYS A 57 8.10 0.34 12.11
N PRO A 58 7.19 -0.65 12.16
CA PRO A 58 7.54 -2.00 12.62
C PRO A 58 8.47 -2.75 11.65
N ALA A 59 8.58 -2.29 10.41
CA ALA A 59 9.42 -2.89 9.37
C ALA A 59 10.68 -2.07 9.06
N GLU A 60 10.92 -0.98 9.82
CA GLU A 60 12.06 -0.07 9.64
C GLU A 60 12.21 0.45 8.19
N ALA A 61 11.09 0.63 7.50
CA ALA A 61 11.05 0.90 6.06
C ALA A 61 11.28 2.38 5.69
N ILE A 62 11.42 3.28 6.67
CA ILE A 62 11.49 4.73 6.47
C ILE A 62 12.82 5.26 7.00
N ASP A 63 13.58 5.94 6.16
CA ASP A 63 14.72 6.76 6.58
C ASP A 63 14.42 8.24 6.31
N ILE A 64 14.77 9.11 7.26
CA ILE A 64 14.73 10.57 7.07
C ILE A 64 16.14 11.12 7.15
N ILE A 65 16.55 11.83 6.10
CA ILE A 65 17.87 12.45 5.97
C ILE A 65 17.71 13.97 5.93
N ARG A 66 18.52 14.67 6.71
CA ARG A 66 18.60 16.14 6.67
C ARG A 66 19.45 16.56 5.48
N VAL A 67 18.88 17.32 4.55
CA VAL A 67 19.57 17.76 3.32
C VAL A 67 20.33 19.07 3.52
N SER A 68 19.79 19.99 4.32
CA SER A 68 20.49 21.21 4.71
C SER A 68 20.17 21.62 6.15
N GLU A 69 21.19 22.06 6.88
CA GLU A 69 21.06 22.52 8.26
C GLU A 69 20.39 23.90 8.33
N THR A 70 20.59 24.73 7.30
CA THR A 70 20.11 26.12 7.22
C THR A 70 18.64 26.23 6.81
N GLU A 71 18.14 25.35 5.92
CA GLU A 71 16.78 25.48 5.35
C GLU A 71 15.77 24.47 5.91
N LYS A 72 16.17 23.64 6.90
CA LYS A 72 15.34 22.56 7.48
C LYS A 72 14.69 21.66 6.42
N LYS A 73 15.40 21.37 5.32
CA LYS A 73 14.92 20.47 4.28
C LYS A 73 15.22 19.02 4.63
N PHE A 74 14.20 18.18 4.56
CA PHE A 74 14.28 16.76 4.87
C PHE A 74 13.94 15.93 3.64
N LYS A 75 14.81 14.97 3.33
CA LYS A 75 14.56 13.93 2.34
C LYS A 75 14.07 12.69 3.06
N MET A 76 13.06 12.04 2.50
CA MET A 76 12.64 10.72 2.97
C MET A 76 13.03 9.66 1.95
N ILE A 77 13.54 8.53 2.44
CA ILE A 77 13.71 7.31 1.67
C ILE A 77 12.71 6.29 2.21
N LEU A 78 11.84 5.80 1.33
CA LEU A 78 10.92 4.71 1.61
C LEU A 78 11.44 3.44 0.95
N HIS A 79 11.60 2.39 1.73
CA HIS A 79 11.93 1.04 1.27
C HIS A 79 10.64 0.25 1.09
N ASN A 80 10.01 0.37 -0.08
CA ASN A 80 8.72 -0.27 -0.35
C ASN A 80 8.84 -1.81 -0.42
N ASP A 81 10.06 -2.34 -0.52
CA ASP A 81 10.37 -3.76 -0.37
C ASP A 81 10.25 -4.28 1.08
N ARG A 82 10.29 -3.37 2.06
CA ARG A 82 10.11 -3.68 3.50
C ARG A 82 8.76 -3.22 4.04
N CYS A 83 8.14 -2.22 3.42
CA CYS A 83 6.88 -1.64 3.86
C CYS A 83 5.78 -2.71 3.94
N ILE A 84 5.07 -2.77 5.07
CA ILE A 84 3.92 -3.66 5.28
C ILE A 84 2.57 -2.94 5.13
N HIS A 85 2.57 -1.71 4.62
CA HIS A 85 1.36 -0.91 4.35
C HIS A 85 0.41 -0.76 5.55
N CYS A 86 0.95 -0.74 6.78
CA CYS A 86 0.16 -0.66 8.01
C CYS A 86 -0.43 0.73 8.30
N ALA A 87 0.04 1.78 7.61
CA ALA A 87 -0.34 3.18 7.78
C ALA A 87 0.01 3.83 9.14
N GLN A 88 0.80 3.18 10.00
CA GLN A 88 1.21 3.75 11.31
C GLN A 88 1.92 5.11 11.17
N CYS A 89 2.77 5.27 10.15
CA CYS A 89 3.41 6.55 9.85
C CYS A 89 2.43 7.70 9.53
N VAL A 90 1.24 7.39 8.99
CA VAL A 90 0.17 8.36 8.72
C VAL A 90 -0.51 8.78 10.02
N ASP A 91 -0.78 7.81 10.89
CA ASP A 91 -1.46 8.03 12.15
C ASP A 91 -0.59 8.79 13.15
N SER A 92 0.65 8.34 13.32
CA SER A 92 1.60 8.89 14.30
C SER A 92 2.23 10.22 13.90
N CYS A 93 2.14 10.63 12.62
CA CYS A 93 2.72 11.90 12.17
C CYS A 93 1.92 13.11 12.71
N PRO A 94 2.54 14.00 13.51
CA PRO A 94 1.84 15.14 14.11
C PRO A 94 1.46 16.21 13.08
N THR A 95 2.26 16.36 12.03
CA THR A 95 2.06 17.34 10.95
C THR A 95 1.23 16.79 9.78
N LYS A 96 0.76 15.53 9.87
CA LYS A 96 0.01 14.83 8.82
C LYS A 96 0.66 14.98 7.44
N THR A 97 1.97 14.77 7.42
CA THR A 97 2.81 14.85 6.22
C THR A 97 2.64 13.64 5.29
N TYR A 98 2.17 12.53 5.83
CA TYR A 98 1.96 11.28 5.12
C TYR A 98 0.50 11.08 4.74
N HIS A 99 0.26 10.42 3.61
CA HIS A 99 -1.04 9.84 3.27
C HIS A 99 -0.86 8.53 2.52
N MET A 100 -1.87 7.66 2.56
CA MET A 100 -1.91 6.45 1.74
C MET A 100 -2.63 6.78 0.43
N ASP A 101 -2.09 6.36 -0.70
CA ASP A 101 -2.79 6.43 -1.99
C ASP A 101 -3.61 5.16 -2.27
N GLY A 102 -4.31 5.19 -3.40
CA GLY A 102 -5.10 4.06 -3.91
C GLY A 102 -4.29 3.08 -4.77
N GLU A 103 -2.99 3.30 -4.96
CA GLU A 103 -2.19 2.56 -5.93
C GLU A 103 -1.71 1.24 -5.30
N PHE A 104 -2.09 0.12 -5.92
CA PHE A 104 -1.71 -1.23 -5.50
C PHE A 104 -0.84 -1.96 -6.54
N GLU A 105 -0.70 -1.41 -7.74
CA GLU A 105 0.02 -2.02 -8.86
C GLU A 105 1.51 -1.66 -8.85
N THR A 106 2.22 -2.00 -7.78
CA THR A 106 3.60 -1.54 -7.50
C THR A 106 4.68 -2.54 -7.91
N ALA A 107 4.30 -3.59 -8.63
CA ALA A 107 5.21 -4.66 -9.02
C ALA A 107 6.29 -4.14 -9.96
N VAL A 108 7.55 -4.44 -9.62
CA VAL A 108 8.74 -4.12 -10.42
C VAL A 108 9.64 -5.34 -10.55
N LEU A 109 10.48 -5.37 -11.59
CA LEU A 109 11.38 -6.51 -11.83
C LEU A 109 12.61 -6.50 -10.91
N ASN A 110 13.05 -5.32 -10.46
CA ASN A 110 14.25 -5.17 -9.64
C ASN A 110 13.90 -4.60 -8.27
N ARG A 111 14.41 -5.22 -7.20
CA ARG A 111 14.21 -4.77 -5.82
C ARG A 111 14.59 -3.30 -5.60
N HIS A 112 15.68 -2.84 -6.22
CA HIS A 112 16.15 -1.46 -6.07
C HIS A 112 15.15 -0.40 -6.55
N GLN A 113 14.23 -0.77 -7.46
CA GLN A 113 13.18 0.14 -7.95
C GLN A 113 12.06 0.35 -6.92
N LEU A 114 11.98 -0.50 -5.88
CA LEU A 114 11.06 -0.31 -4.75
C LEU A 114 11.57 0.71 -3.73
N LYS A 115 12.82 1.16 -3.86
CA LYS A 115 13.35 2.24 -3.04
C LYS A 115 12.92 3.58 -3.63
N ILE A 116 12.00 4.26 -2.95
CA ILE A 116 11.44 5.54 -3.39
C ILE A 116 12.09 6.67 -2.59
N GLU A 117 12.56 7.71 -3.29
CA GLU A 117 13.18 8.88 -2.67
C GLU A 117 12.31 10.12 -2.86
N TYR A 118 11.85 10.70 -1.76
CA TYR A 118 11.09 11.95 -1.74
C TYR A 118 12.03 13.08 -1.32
N LYS A 119 12.16 14.10 -2.17
CA LYS A 119 13.09 15.23 -1.99
C LYS A 119 12.37 16.50 -1.57
#